data_AF-A0A6B1GF99-F1
#
_entry.id   AF-A0A6B1GF99-F1
#
_cell.length_a   1.000
_cell.length_b   1.000
_cell.length_c   1.000
_cell.angle_alpha   90.00
_cell.angle_beta   90.00
_cell.angle_gamma   90.00
#
_symmetry.space_group_name_H-M   'P 1'
#
loop_
_entity.id
_entity.type
_entity.pdbx_description
1 polymer ?
#
loop_
_entity_poly.entity_id
_entity_poly.type
_entity_poly.pdbx_seq_one_letter_code
_entity_poly.pdbx_strand_id
1 'polypeptide(L)'
;MPKAEKPAMVLVTLTPGQIDRAKEANGRRKQITHALICGDYGQMFGTERQCLKYFTAWRSIFRSLFSKVRRTKNYDIEDYTTTENLVMRLIDADDRRARRR
;
A
#
# COMPACT_ATOMS: atom_id res chain seq x y z
N MET A 1 -19.73 16.86 11.32
CA MET A 1 -19.02 15.60 10.99
C MET A 1 -17.70 15.94 10.31
N PRO A 2 -16.53 15.65 10.90
CA PRO A 2 -15.27 15.83 10.19
C PRO A 2 -15.27 14.95 8.93
N LYS A 3 -14.93 15.52 7.77
CA LYS A 3 -14.74 14.76 6.54
C LYS A 3 -13.61 13.76 6.81
N ALA A 4 -13.87 12.46 6.69
CA ALA A 4 -12.83 11.44 6.80
C ALA A 4 -11.67 11.83 5.85
N GLU A 5 -10.49 12.08 6.43
CA GLU A 5 -9.32 12.47 5.67
C GLU A 5 -8.97 11.31 4.73
N LYS A 6 -8.71 11.61 3.45
CA LYS A 6 -8.36 10.56 2.50
C LYS A 6 -7.04 9.92 2.92
N PRO A 7 -6.90 8.59 2.85
CA PRO A 7 -5.64 7.92 3.18
C PRO A 7 -4.50 8.36 2.24
N ALA A 8 -3.26 8.11 2.66
CA ALA A 8 -2.09 8.30 1.82
C ALA A 8 -1.68 6.98 1.14
N MET A 9 -1.20 7.06 -0.10
CA MET A 9 -0.47 5.97 -0.74
C MET A 9 1.03 6.17 -0.53
N VAL A 10 1.70 5.20 0.07
CA VAL A 10 3.10 5.31 0.48
C VAL A 10 3.89 4.13 -0.05
N LEU A 11 4.90 4.40 -0.87
CA LEU A 11 5.93 3.43 -1.21
C LEU A 11 7.04 3.50 -0.16
N VAL A 12 7.29 2.38 0.51
CA VAL A 12 8.25 2.28 1.63
C VAL A 12 9.43 1.43 1.19
N THR A 13 10.64 1.97 1.30
CA THR A 13 11.86 1.16 1.31
C THR A 13 12.05 0.62 2.71
N LEU A 14 12.05 -0.70 2.86
CA LEU A 14 12.08 -1.35 4.17
C LEU A 14 13.49 -1.34 4.75
N THR A 15 13.59 -1.16 6.06
CA THR A 15 14.86 -1.39 6.80
C THR A 15 15.12 -2.89 6.95
N PRO A 16 16.35 -3.32 7.29
CA PRO A 16 16.66 -4.74 7.49
C PRO A 16 15.70 -5.46 8.45
N GLY A 17 15.41 -4.87 9.62
CA GLY A 17 14.47 -5.47 10.58
C GLY A 17 13.03 -5.54 10.06
N GLN A 18 12.61 -4.57 9.24
CA GLN A 18 11.30 -4.61 8.59
C GLN A 18 11.25 -5.68 7.48
N ILE A 19 12.35 -5.89 6.76
CA ILE A 19 12.47 -6.95 5.74
C ILE A 19 12.32 -8.33 6.40
N ASP A 20 12.98 -8.55 7.53
CA ASP A 20 12.93 -9.84 8.23
C ASP A 20 11.50 -10.16 8.69
N ARG A 21 10.83 -9.19 9.30
CA ARG A 21 9.41 -9.30 9.70
C ARG A 21 8.49 -9.54 8.50
N ALA A 22 8.69 -8.80 7.41
CA ALA A 22 7.92 -8.97 6.19
C ALA A 22 8.11 -10.38 5.58
N LYS A 23 9.34 -10.89 5.58
CA LYS A 23 9.63 -12.25 5.09
C LYS A 23 9.04 -13.31 6.00
N GLU A 24 9.05 -13.11 7.31
CA GLU A 24 8.41 -14.01 8.26
C GLU A 24 6.91 -14.13 8.00
N ALA A 25 6.21 -13.01 7.85
CA ALA A 25 4.76 -12.98 7.63
C ALA A 25 4.34 -13.48 6.23
N ASN A 26 5.11 -13.15 5.19
CA ASN A 26 4.69 -13.41 3.80
C ASN A 26 5.34 -14.64 3.15
N GLY A 27 6.32 -15.25 3.82
CA GLY A 27 7.09 -16.40 3.35
C GLY A 27 8.58 -16.09 3.18
N ARG A 28 9.41 -16.81 3.94
CA ARG A 28 10.87 -16.55 4.07
C ARG A 28 11.66 -16.61 2.75
N ARG A 29 11.15 -17.34 1.76
CA ARG A 29 11.78 -17.47 0.42
C ARG A 29 11.51 -16.27 -0.50
N LYS A 30 10.54 -15.40 -0.17
CA LYS A 30 10.20 -14.25 -1.00
C LYS A 30 11.29 -13.18 -0.91
N GLN A 31 11.63 -12.60 -2.06
CA GLN A 31 12.44 -11.39 -2.08
C GLN A 31 11.56 -10.18 -1.76
N ILE A 32 11.77 -9.63 -0.56
CA ILE A 32 11.05 -8.46 -0.06
C ILE A 32 12.07 -7.39 0.30
N THR A 33 11.91 -6.22 -0.29
CA THR A 33 12.73 -5.02 -0.01
C THR A 33 11.89 -3.76 0.17
N HIS A 34 10.65 -3.80 -0.30
CA HIS A 34 9.72 -2.67 -0.28
C HIS A 34 8.34 -3.09 0.17
N ALA A 35 7.58 -2.12 0.65
CA ALA A 35 6.15 -2.22 0.87
C ALA A 35 5.42 -1.10 0.13
N LEU A 36 4.20 -1.38 -0.30
CA LEU A 36 3.26 -0.38 -0.78
C LEU A 36 2.09 -0.34 0.19
N ILE A 37 1.94 0.79 0.88
CA ILE A 37 0.87 1.05 1.84
C ILE A 37 -0.21 1.87 1.14
N CYS A 38 -1.46 1.41 1.22
CA CYS A 38 -2.62 2.05 0.62
C CYS A 38 -3.57 2.57 1.72
N GLY A 39 -3.03 3.08 2.83
CA GLY A 39 -3.78 3.42 4.04
C GLY A 39 -4.67 2.27 4.51
N ASP A 40 -5.90 2.58 4.91
CA ASP A 40 -6.84 1.60 5.49
C ASP A 40 -7.31 0.53 4.49
N TYR A 41 -7.01 0.67 3.20
CA TYR A 41 -7.32 -0.38 2.21
C TYR A 41 -6.39 -1.59 2.33
N GLY A 42 -5.21 -1.39 2.92
CA GLY A 42 -4.22 -2.44 3.19
C GLY A 42 -2.85 -2.17 2.57
N GLN A 43 -2.05 -3.22 2.52
CA GLN A 43 -0.64 -3.16 2.14
C GLN A 43 -0.19 -4.38 1.34
N MET A 44 0.88 -4.22 0.56
CA MET A 44 1.56 -5.33 -0.10
C MET A 44 3.08 -5.22 0.05
N PHE A 45 3.73 -6.37 0.14
CA PHE A 45 5.18 -6.49 0.29
C PHE A 45 5.80 -7.18 -0.92
N GLY A 46 6.97 -6.72 -1.36
CA GLY A 46 7.65 -7.30 -2.53
C GLY A 46 8.99 -6.64 -2.82
N THR A 47 9.48 -6.87 -4.03
CA THR A 47 10.68 -6.18 -4.53
C THR A 47 10.35 -4.73 -4.88
N GLU A 48 11.37 -3.89 -4.96
CA GLU A 48 11.24 -2.50 -5.43
C GLU A 48 10.46 -2.42 -6.74
N ARG A 49 10.84 -3.23 -7.73
CA ARG A 49 10.22 -3.27 -9.06
C ARG A 49 8.73 -3.61 -8.97
N GLN A 50 8.36 -4.57 -8.13
CA GLN A 50 6.96 -4.98 -7.95
C GLN A 50 6.14 -3.86 -7.32
N CYS A 51 6.59 -3.33 -6.17
CA CYS A 51 5.86 -2.27 -5.47
C CYS A 51 5.81 -0.98 -6.31
N LEU A 52 6.88 -0.61 -7.01
CA LEU A 52 6.94 0.56 -7.86
C LEU A 52 5.97 0.48 -9.05
N LYS A 53 5.81 -0.72 -9.65
CA LYS A 53 4.83 -0.97 -10.71
C LYS A 53 3.42 -0.61 -10.24
N TYR A 54 3.00 -1.16 -9.10
CA TYR A 54 1.66 -0.91 -8.56
C TYR A 54 1.49 0.52 -8.06
N PHE A 55 2.48 1.07 -7.35
CA PHE A 55 2.47 2.47 -6.92
C PHE A 55 2.24 3.44 -8.09
N THR A 56 2.92 3.21 -9.21
CA THR A 56 2.83 4.07 -10.39
C THR A 56 1.49 3.94 -11.12
N ALA A 57 0.93 2.72 -11.20
CA ALA A 57 -0.37 2.49 -11.81
C ALA A 57 -1.51 3.03 -10.92
N TRP A 58 -1.51 2.65 -9.65
CA TRP A 58 -2.60 2.92 -8.71
C TRP A 58 -2.70 4.40 -8.31
N ARG A 59 -1.60 5.17 -8.28
CA ARG A 59 -1.67 6.63 -8.08
C ARG A 59 -2.50 7.33 -9.16
N SER A 60 -2.53 6.78 -10.37
CA SER A 60 -3.28 7.34 -11.51
C SER A 60 -4.72 6.85 -11.48
N ILE A 61 -4.91 5.53 -11.40
CA ILE A 61 -6.23 4.89 -11.44
C ILE A 61 -7.08 5.32 -10.24
N PHE A 62 -6.53 5.22 -9.03
CA PHE A 62 -7.25 5.48 -7.78
C PHE A 62 -6.94 6.85 -7.20
N ARG A 63 -6.64 7.85 -8.05
CA ARG A 63 -6.32 9.23 -7.63
C ARG A 63 -7.40 9.81 -6.71
N SER A 64 -8.64 9.39 -6.89
CA SER A 64 -9.77 9.88 -6.11
C SER A 64 -9.71 9.44 -4.65
N LEU A 65 -9.09 8.29 -4.37
CA LEU A 65 -9.02 7.66 -3.05
C LEU A 65 -7.98 8.28 -2.13
N PHE A 66 -6.84 8.71 -2.68
CA PHE A 66 -5.69 9.14 -1.87
C PHE A 66 -5.59 10.67 -1.76
N SER A 67 -5.25 11.19 -0.58
CA SER A 67 -4.92 12.61 -0.39
C SER A 67 -3.50 12.92 -0.85
N LYS A 68 -2.59 11.98 -0.58
CA LYS A 68 -1.14 12.15 -0.71
C LYS A 68 -0.54 10.88 -1.29
N VAL A 69 0.47 11.06 -2.14
CA VAL A 69 1.24 9.98 -2.76
C VAL A 69 2.71 10.29 -2.52
N ARG A 70 3.43 9.44 -1.78
CA ARG A 70 4.84 9.71 -1.42
C ARG A 70 5.69 8.45 -1.32
N ARG A 71 7.00 8.65 -1.30
CA ARG A 71 8.00 7.62 -1.01
C ARG A 71 8.67 7.93 0.32
N THR A 72 9.04 6.92 1.09
CA THR A 72 9.75 7.11 2.36
C THR A 72 10.59 5.87 2.71
N LYS A 73 11.58 6.06 3.58
CA LYS A 73 12.30 4.98 4.28
C LYS A 73 11.86 4.86 5.74
N ASN A 74 11.20 5.91 6.25
CA ASN A 74 10.72 6.02 7.61
C ASN A 74 9.20 5.90 7.58
N TYR A 75 8.72 4.68 7.79
CA TYR A 75 7.30 4.38 7.94
C TYR A 75 7.17 3.29 9.00
N ASP A 76 6.30 3.52 9.97
CA ASP A 76 6.00 2.53 10.99
C ASP A 76 4.93 1.56 10.46
N ILE A 77 5.28 0.28 10.40
CA ILE A 77 4.42 -0.78 9.87
C ILE A 77 4.00 -1.65 11.03
N GLU A 78 2.72 -1.60 11.37
CA GLU A 78 2.14 -2.39 12.46
C GLU A 78 1.89 -3.85 12.04
N ASP A 79 1.39 -4.05 10.82
CA ASP A 79 1.09 -5.38 10.26
C ASP A 79 1.90 -5.65 8.99
N TYR A 80 2.68 -6.73 9.03
CA TYR A 80 3.54 -7.19 7.95
C TYR A 80 2.87 -8.17 6.99
N THR A 81 1.59 -8.47 7.18
CA THR A 81 0.84 -9.38 6.31
C THR A 81 0.41 -8.67 5.04
N THR A 82 0.68 -9.27 3.87
CA THR A 82 0.13 -8.75 2.60
C THR A 82 -1.38 -8.89 2.62
N THR A 83 -2.08 -7.80 2.34
CA THR A 83 -3.52 -7.79 2.21
C THR A 83 -3.95 -8.57 0.97
N GLU A 84 -4.71 -9.64 1.17
CA GLU A 84 -5.31 -10.40 0.08
C GLU A 84 -6.31 -9.56 -0.71
N ASN A 85 -6.31 -9.73 -2.03
CA ASN A 85 -7.22 -9.04 -2.95
C ASN A 85 -7.20 -7.50 -2.83
N LEU A 86 -6.06 -6.91 -2.44
CA LEU A 86 -5.90 -5.46 -2.26
C LEU A 86 -6.40 -4.64 -3.46
N VAL A 87 -6.14 -5.09 -4.68
CA VAL A 87 -6.62 -4.40 -5.89
C VAL A 87 -8.15 -4.36 -5.98
N MET A 88 -8.85 -5.44 -5.63
CA MET A 88 -10.31 -5.48 -5.65
C MET A 88 -10.89 -4.54 -4.59
N ARG A 89 -10.27 -4.49 -3.40
CA ARG A 89 -10.65 -3.53 -2.35
C ARG A 89 -10.54 -2.08 -2.82
N LEU A 90 -9.49 -1.76 -3.58
CA LEU A 90 -9.30 -0.43 -4.15
C LEU A 90 -10.32 -0.10 -5.24
N ILE A 91 -10.62 -1.06 -6.14
CA ILE A 91 -11.66 -0.90 -7.17
C ILE A 91 -13.01 -0.61 -6.51
N ASP A 92 -13.43 -1.43 -5.55
CA ASP A 92 -14.70 -1.26 -4.85
C ASP A 92 -14.79 0.09 -4.14
N ALA A 93 -13.68 0.55 -3.55
CA ALA A 93 -13.64 1.84 -2.87
C ALA A 93 -13.75 3.01 -3.85
N ASP A 94 -13.09 2.93 -5.01
CA ASP A 94 -13.12 3.98 -6.03
C ASP A 94 -14.52 4.07 -6.68
N ASP A 95 -15.12 2.91 -7.00
CA ASP A 95 -16.49 2.82 -7.52
C ASP A 95 -17.51 3.42 -6.55
N ARG A 96 -17.43 3.07 -5.26
CA ARG A 96 -18.29 3.67 -4.22
C ARG A 96 -18.12 5.18 -4.14
N ARG A 97 -16.92 5.69 -4.40
CA ARG A 97 -16.65 7.12 -4.37
C ARG A 97 -17.14 7.83 -5.63
N ALA A 98 -17.04 7.19 -6.79
CA ALA A 98 -17.57 7.69 -8.05
C ALA A 98 -19.10 7.81 -8.00
N ARG A 99 -19.80 6.83 -7.42
CA ARG A 99 -21.28 6.85 -7.27
C ARG A 99 -21.81 7.87 -6.25
N ARG A 100 -20.95 8.45 -5.42
CA ARG A 100 -21.28 9.49 -4.42
C ARG A 100 -21.03 10.92 -4.92
N ARG A 101 -20.50 11.07 -6.12
CA ARG A 101 -20.32 12.36 -6.81
C ARG A 101 -21.49 12.62 -7.72
#